data_AF-A0A550H1V3-F1
#
_entry.id   AF-A0A550H1V3-F1
#
_cell.length_a   1.000
_cell.length_b   1.000
_cell.length_c   1.000
_cell.angle_alpha   90.00
_cell.angle_beta   90.00
_cell.angle_gamma   90.00
#
_symmetry.space_group_name_H-M   'P 1'
#
loop_
_entity.id
_entity.type
_entity.pdbx_description
1 polymer ?
#
loop_
_entity_poly.entity_id
_entity_poly.type
_entity_poly.pdbx_seq_one_letter_code
_entity_poly.pdbx_strand_id
1 'polypeptide(L)'
;FIDHRPEGPVHMYYYDATNPDAGRYVWEKAREGYYRHGIKTWWLDACEPEIYPITPENLRYYLGNGELVTNIYPMINNKAFYEGMKEAGEDEIILLTRSAWAGSQRYGALVWSGDIPSTFESLRTQVKAGLNISMSGIPWWNTDIGGFHGGDPEDPEFRELLIRWFQFGVFSPVMRLHGHRKPAIGVTGGPNEAWSFGEEAYRIIMGLLELREQLRPYILDQMREAHHTGAPVMRPLFFDFPDDEQCYKPEDQYMFGSQIMVAPVLEKEKRSRSVYLPAGSKWREANTGTVHRGGVWIQVNAPLDMIPYFYRE
;
A
#
# COMPACT_ATOMS: atom_id res chain seq x y z
N PHE A 1 -33.97 -17.48 -5.92
CA PHE A 1 -33.33 -16.20 -5.58
C PHE A 1 -34.42 -15.36 -4.94
N ILE A 2 -34.42 -15.24 -3.61
CA ILE A 2 -35.37 -14.35 -2.94
C ILE A 2 -34.60 -13.07 -2.68
N ASP A 3 -34.89 -12.05 -3.49
CA ASP A 3 -34.44 -10.69 -3.25
C ASP A 3 -35.23 -10.16 -2.04
N HIS A 4 -34.58 -10.17 -0.87
CA HIS A 4 -35.13 -9.67 0.39
C HIS A 4 -34.73 -8.21 0.61
N ARG A 5 -35.05 -7.29 -0.31
CA ARG A 5 -34.87 -5.85 -0.03
C ARG A 5 -35.72 -5.51 1.18
N PRO A 6 -35.13 -5.21 2.35
CA PRO A 6 -35.94 -4.83 3.50
C PRO A 6 -36.59 -3.48 3.18
N GLU A 7 -37.88 -3.34 3.39
CA GLU A 7 -38.50 -2.02 3.44
C GLU A 7 -37.98 -1.32 4.71
N GLY A 8 -37.06 -0.36 4.54
CA GLY A 8 -36.51 0.44 5.64
C GLY A 8 -34.98 0.36 5.79
N PRO A 9 -34.41 1.03 6.81
CA PRO A 9 -32.98 1.02 7.06
C PRO A 9 -32.50 -0.39 7.43
N VAL A 10 -31.44 -0.85 6.76
CA VAL A 10 -30.72 -2.07 7.14
C VAL A 10 -29.66 -1.69 8.15
N HIS A 11 -29.83 -2.16 9.39
CA HIS A 11 -28.83 -1.99 10.42
C HIS A 11 -27.76 -3.06 10.27
N MET A 12 -26.55 -2.65 9.88
CA MET A 12 -25.38 -3.51 9.83
C MET A 12 -24.67 -3.50 11.19
N TYR A 13 -24.25 -4.67 11.64
CA TYR A 13 -23.41 -4.83 12.82
C TYR A 13 -22.12 -5.52 12.40
N TYR A 14 -20.98 -4.97 12.84
CA TYR A 14 -19.72 -5.67 12.70
C TYR A 14 -19.72 -6.91 13.60
N TYR A 15 -19.18 -8.01 13.08
CA TYR A 15 -18.87 -9.14 13.96
C TYR A 15 -17.76 -8.73 14.94
N ASP A 16 -17.79 -9.27 16.14
CA ASP A 16 -16.78 -8.98 17.15
C ASP A 16 -15.55 -9.85 16.92
N ALA A 17 -14.54 -9.32 16.21
CA ALA A 17 -13.29 -10.03 15.98
C ALA A 17 -12.58 -10.44 17.28
N THR A 18 -12.82 -9.72 18.39
CA THR A 18 -12.20 -10.02 19.68
C THR A 18 -12.84 -11.22 20.38
N ASN A 19 -14.02 -11.67 19.93
CA ASN A 19 -14.63 -12.92 20.34
C ASN A 19 -14.05 -14.07 19.49
N PRO A 20 -13.31 -15.04 20.09
CA PRO A 20 -12.67 -16.12 19.34
C PRO A 20 -13.68 -16.99 18.57
N ASP A 21 -14.90 -17.17 19.08
CA ASP A 21 -15.92 -17.97 18.39
C ASP A 21 -16.49 -17.22 17.18
N ALA A 22 -16.59 -15.88 17.24
CA ALA A 22 -17.06 -15.08 16.12
C ALA A 22 -16.03 -15.05 14.98
N GLY A 23 -14.73 -14.90 15.31
CA GLY A 23 -13.65 -14.99 14.32
C GLY A 23 -13.63 -16.36 13.63
N ARG A 24 -13.73 -17.46 14.39
CA ARG A 24 -13.84 -18.82 13.84
C ARG A 24 -15.07 -18.97 12.95
N TYR A 25 -16.22 -18.47 13.39
CA TYR A 25 -17.46 -18.55 12.61
C TYR A 25 -17.34 -17.83 11.27
N VAL A 26 -16.80 -16.61 11.24
CA VAL A 26 -16.61 -15.84 10.01
C VAL A 26 -15.62 -16.55 9.07
N TRP A 27 -14.49 -17.04 9.59
CA TRP A 27 -13.55 -17.84 8.81
C TRP A 27 -14.23 -19.07 8.20
N GLU A 28 -15.02 -19.82 8.96
CA GLU A 28 -15.71 -21.01 8.47
C GLU A 28 -16.68 -20.69 7.32
N LYS A 29 -17.39 -19.56 7.39
CA LYS A 29 -18.22 -19.09 6.27
C LYS A 29 -17.40 -18.71 5.04
N ALA A 30 -16.29 -18.01 5.25
CA ALA A 30 -15.33 -17.73 4.18
C ALA A 30 -14.79 -19.04 3.56
N ARG A 31 -14.46 -20.02 4.41
CA ARG A 31 -13.90 -21.30 4.00
C ARG A 31 -14.88 -22.07 3.12
N GLU A 32 -16.12 -22.20 3.58
CA GLU A 32 -17.22 -22.85 2.87
C GLU A 32 -17.53 -22.16 1.54
N GLY A 33 -17.64 -20.84 1.53
CA GLY A 33 -18.11 -20.06 0.38
C GLY A 33 -17.04 -19.74 -0.66
N TYR A 34 -15.76 -19.70 -0.30
CA TYR A 34 -14.69 -19.22 -1.19
C TYR A 34 -13.43 -20.10 -1.15
N TYR A 35 -12.88 -20.40 0.03
CA TYR A 35 -11.60 -21.13 0.12
C TYR A 35 -11.66 -22.51 -0.53
N ARG A 36 -12.75 -23.26 -0.28
CA ARG A 36 -12.99 -24.57 -0.90
C ARG A 36 -13.11 -24.51 -2.42
N HIS A 37 -13.31 -23.32 -2.98
CA HIS A 37 -13.39 -23.04 -4.41
C HIS A 37 -12.08 -22.47 -4.98
N GLY A 38 -10.99 -22.47 -4.19
CA GLY A 38 -9.65 -22.12 -4.66
C GLY A 38 -9.21 -20.68 -4.40
N ILE A 39 -10.03 -19.85 -3.73
CA ILE A 39 -9.63 -18.49 -3.34
C ILE A 39 -8.70 -18.57 -2.13
N LYS A 40 -7.48 -18.02 -2.27
CA LYS A 40 -6.41 -18.11 -1.25
C LYS A 40 -5.97 -16.76 -0.69
N THR A 41 -6.50 -15.66 -1.19
CA THR A 41 -6.19 -14.32 -0.69
C THR A 41 -7.47 -13.61 -0.32
N TRP A 42 -7.39 -12.77 0.71
CA TRP A 42 -8.55 -12.11 1.28
C TRP A 42 -8.33 -10.62 1.35
N TRP A 43 -9.35 -9.88 0.94
CA TRP A 43 -9.48 -8.47 1.23
C TRP A 43 -10.38 -8.31 2.44
N LEU A 44 -9.75 -8.09 3.60
CA LEU A 44 -10.38 -7.86 4.89
C LEU A 44 -10.66 -6.37 5.06
N ASP A 45 -11.63 -5.90 4.30
CA ASP A 45 -12.05 -4.50 4.28
C ASP A 45 -12.82 -4.07 5.53
N ALA A 46 -12.93 -2.75 5.75
CA ALA A 46 -13.63 -2.14 6.87
C ALA A 46 -13.24 -2.73 8.24
N CYS A 47 -11.94 -2.99 8.41
CA CYS A 47 -11.39 -3.68 9.57
C CYS A 47 -10.93 -2.74 10.71
N GLU A 48 -11.20 -1.43 10.62
CA GLU A 48 -10.95 -0.49 11.73
C GLU A 48 -11.67 -0.90 13.04
N PRO A 49 -12.97 -1.30 13.06
CA PRO A 49 -13.99 -1.36 11.99
C PRO A 49 -14.64 -0.02 11.66
N GLU A 50 -15.14 0.15 10.43
CA GLU A 50 -15.66 1.42 9.92
C GLU A 50 -17.07 1.74 10.46
N ILE A 51 -17.13 2.15 11.72
CA ILE A 51 -18.36 2.52 12.42
C ILE A 51 -18.74 3.98 12.18
N TYR A 52 -20.04 4.24 12.03
CA TYR A 52 -20.58 5.59 11.81
C TYR A 52 -21.72 5.90 12.79
N PRO A 53 -21.61 6.96 13.62
CA PRO A 53 -20.40 7.79 13.84
C PRO A 53 -19.28 7.01 14.55
N ILE A 54 -18.03 7.46 14.39
CA ILE A 54 -16.87 6.90 15.11
C ILE A 54 -17.02 7.22 16.61
N THR A 55 -17.52 6.24 17.37
CA THR A 55 -17.83 6.35 18.79
C THR A 55 -17.45 5.05 19.53
N PRO A 56 -16.15 4.71 19.62
CA PRO A 56 -15.68 3.48 20.28
C PRO A 56 -16.16 3.33 21.73
N GLU A 57 -16.39 4.43 22.44
CA GLU A 57 -16.96 4.48 23.79
C GLU A 57 -18.39 3.90 23.89
N ASN A 58 -19.12 3.88 22.77
CA ASN A 58 -20.46 3.30 22.67
C ASN A 58 -20.44 1.82 22.22
N LEU A 59 -19.25 1.24 22.06
CA LEU A 59 -19.09 -0.16 21.71
C LEU A 59 -18.72 -1.01 22.92
N ARG A 60 -19.12 -2.28 22.86
CA ARG A 60 -18.66 -3.31 23.78
C ARG A 60 -18.23 -4.53 22.95
N TYR A 61 -16.96 -4.85 23.06
CA TYR A 61 -16.37 -6.07 22.52
C TYR A 61 -16.28 -7.13 23.63
N TYR A 62 -15.99 -8.36 23.24
CA TYR A 62 -15.75 -9.49 24.13
C TYR A 62 -14.60 -9.21 25.09
N LEU A 63 -13.56 -8.50 24.64
CA LEU A 63 -12.44 -8.09 25.49
C LEU A 63 -12.75 -6.91 26.44
N GLY A 64 -13.85 -6.19 26.23
CA GLY A 64 -14.23 -5.07 27.11
C GLY A 64 -14.88 -3.89 26.40
N ASN A 65 -14.91 -2.75 27.11
CA ASN A 65 -15.40 -1.48 26.55
C ASN A 65 -14.54 -1.06 25.35
N GLY A 66 -15.16 -0.62 24.25
CA GLY A 66 -14.46 -0.23 23.03
C GLY A 66 -13.44 0.89 23.23
N GLU A 67 -13.70 1.87 24.09
CA GLU A 67 -12.73 2.92 24.42
C GLU A 67 -11.37 2.36 24.86
N LEU A 68 -11.36 1.20 25.53
CA LEU A 68 -10.15 0.55 26.03
C LEU A 68 -9.51 -0.41 25.03
N VAL A 69 -10.29 -0.98 24.10
CA VAL A 69 -9.84 -2.15 23.31
C VAL A 69 -10.01 -2.03 21.80
N THR A 70 -10.72 -1.04 21.25
CA THR A 70 -11.04 -0.96 19.80
C THR A 70 -9.81 -1.12 18.91
N ASN A 71 -8.68 -0.50 19.27
CA ASN A 71 -7.48 -0.50 18.43
C ASN A 71 -6.91 -1.91 18.17
N ILE A 72 -7.20 -2.91 19.00
CA ILE A 72 -6.72 -4.29 18.77
C ILE A 72 -7.52 -5.02 17.68
N TYR A 73 -8.72 -4.54 17.35
CA TYR A 73 -9.67 -5.19 16.45
C TYR A 73 -9.05 -5.60 15.11
N PRO A 74 -8.38 -4.73 14.32
CA PRO A 74 -7.80 -5.12 13.04
C PRO A 74 -6.78 -6.26 13.15
N MET A 75 -5.95 -6.26 14.21
CA MET A 75 -4.97 -7.33 14.43
C MET A 75 -5.67 -8.67 14.68
N ILE A 76 -6.75 -8.69 15.48
CA ILE A 76 -7.48 -9.93 15.77
C ILE A 76 -8.32 -10.39 14.57
N ASN A 77 -8.88 -9.45 13.79
CA ASN A 77 -9.55 -9.74 12.53
C ASN A 77 -8.62 -10.48 11.55
N ASN A 78 -7.38 -10.00 11.39
CA ASN A 78 -6.37 -10.70 10.58
C ASN A 78 -5.96 -12.04 11.18
N LYS A 79 -5.80 -12.12 12.51
CA LYS A 79 -5.49 -13.36 13.22
C LYS A 79 -6.49 -14.47 12.89
N ALA A 80 -7.79 -14.17 12.89
CA ALA A 80 -8.85 -15.15 12.63
C ALA A 80 -8.69 -15.83 11.24
N PHE A 81 -8.45 -15.04 10.20
CA PHE A 81 -8.21 -15.56 8.85
C PHE A 81 -6.85 -16.24 8.72
N TYR A 82 -5.80 -15.66 9.30
CA TYR A 82 -4.46 -16.21 9.25
C TYR A 82 -4.39 -17.61 9.89
N GLU A 83 -4.89 -17.76 11.12
CA GLU A 83 -4.91 -19.05 11.82
C GLU A 83 -5.81 -20.06 11.10
N GLY A 84 -6.98 -19.63 10.62
CA GLY A 84 -7.87 -20.49 9.85
C GLY A 84 -7.23 -21.02 8.55
N MET A 85 -6.49 -20.17 7.84
CA MET A 85 -5.74 -20.57 6.65
C MET A 85 -4.55 -21.48 6.98
N LYS A 86 -3.82 -21.20 8.06
CA LYS A 86 -2.75 -22.08 8.56
C LYS A 86 -3.29 -23.48 8.86
N GLU A 87 -4.41 -23.58 9.57
CA GLU A 87 -5.08 -24.86 9.87
C GLU A 87 -5.55 -25.59 8.60
N ALA A 88 -5.92 -24.83 7.56
CA ALA A 88 -6.34 -25.37 6.28
C ALA A 88 -5.16 -25.74 5.34
N GLY A 89 -3.91 -25.62 5.81
CA GLY A 89 -2.70 -26.07 5.12
C GLY A 89 -1.94 -25.00 4.34
N GLU A 90 -2.23 -23.71 4.54
CA GLU A 90 -1.48 -22.62 3.90
C GLU A 90 -0.24 -22.21 4.72
N ASP A 91 0.84 -21.82 4.05
CA ASP A 91 2.10 -21.41 4.69
C ASP A 91 2.46 -19.94 4.44
N GLU A 92 2.30 -19.46 3.21
CA GLU A 92 2.63 -18.09 2.79
C GLU A 92 1.37 -17.23 2.65
N ILE A 93 0.80 -16.84 3.79
CA ILE A 93 -0.49 -16.14 3.85
C ILE A 93 -0.31 -14.62 3.77
N ILE A 94 -1.06 -13.99 2.87
CA ILE A 94 -1.17 -12.53 2.75
C ILE A 94 -2.64 -12.09 2.76
N LEU A 95 -2.95 -11.09 3.58
CA LEU A 95 -4.29 -10.57 3.82
C LEU A 95 -4.27 -9.05 3.58
N LEU A 96 -4.98 -8.58 2.56
CA LEU A 96 -5.14 -7.15 2.31
C LEU A 96 -6.09 -6.56 3.36
N THR A 97 -5.60 -5.64 4.20
CA THR A 97 -6.33 -5.09 5.36
C THR A 97 -6.21 -3.55 5.42
N ARG A 98 -7.27 -2.85 5.82
CA ARG A 98 -7.29 -1.37 5.77
C ARG A 98 -6.63 -0.72 6.99
N SER A 99 -6.56 -1.49 8.08
CA SER A 99 -6.10 -1.04 9.38
C SER A 99 -5.25 -2.09 10.05
N ALA A 100 -4.44 -1.69 11.02
CA ALA A 100 -3.53 -2.54 11.74
C ALA A 100 -3.26 -2.02 13.15
N TRP A 101 -2.74 -2.91 13.99
CA TRP A 101 -2.22 -2.56 15.30
C TRP A 101 -0.84 -3.18 15.49
N ALA A 102 -0.20 -2.87 16.63
CA ALA A 102 1.10 -3.43 16.96
C ALA A 102 1.07 -4.96 16.90
N GLY A 103 1.93 -5.55 16.07
CA GLY A 103 2.01 -6.99 15.88
C GLY A 103 1.13 -7.55 14.76
N SER A 104 0.38 -6.74 14.00
CA SER A 104 -0.41 -7.22 12.84
C SER A 104 0.44 -7.91 11.77
N GLN A 105 1.71 -7.55 11.61
CA GLN A 105 2.61 -8.14 10.61
C GLN A 105 2.78 -9.65 10.76
N ARG A 106 2.63 -10.21 11.98
CA ARG A 106 2.73 -11.66 12.21
C ARG A 106 1.53 -12.46 11.68
N TYR A 107 0.45 -11.78 11.32
CA TYR A 107 -0.78 -12.37 10.78
C TYR A 107 -0.98 -12.00 9.32
N GLY A 108 0.11 -11.86 8.56
CA GLY A 108 0.06 -11.66 7.11
C GLY A 108 -0.58 -10.36 6.64
N ALA A 109 -0.60 -9.32 7.51
CA ALA A 109 -1.24 -8.04 7.22
C ALA A 109 -0.50 -7.25 6.12
N LEU A 110 -1.05 -7.25 4.90
CA LEU A 110 -0.74 -6.27 3.86
C LEU A 110 -1.67 -5.07 4.06
N VAL A 111 -1.15 -3.99 4.63
CA VAL A 111 -1.97 -2.80 4.91
C VAL A 111 -2.07 -1.91 3.67
N TRP A 112 -3.26 -1.43 3.32
CA TRP A 112 -3.40 -0.32 2.37
C TRP A 112 -3.98 0.93 3.03
N SER A 113 -3.67 2.09 2.45
CA SER A 113 -3.98 3.40 3.02
C SER A 113 -5.46 3.83 3.02
N GLY A 114 -6.38 2.96 2.60
CA GLY A 114 -7.81 3.28 2.53
C GLY A 114 -8.20 4.31 1.46
N ASP A 115 -9.38 4.88 1.69
CA ASP A 115 -10.23 5.53 0.69
C ASP A 115 -9.86 7.01 0.47
N ILE A 116 -8.64 7.25 -0.02
CA ILE A 116 -8.09 8.60 -0.18
C ILE A 116 -8.51 9.30 -1.49
N PRO A 117 -8.55 10.65 -1.53
CA PRO A 117 -8.79 11.39 -2.77
C PRO A 117 -7.69 11.20 -3.82
N SER A 118 -8.06 11.20 -5.10
CA SER A 118 -7.14 11.21 -6.24
C SER A 118 -6.51 12.59 -6.45
N THR A 119 -5.50 12.95 -5.64
CA THR A 119 -4.75 14.22 -5.77
C THR A 119 -3.24 14.02 -5.57
N PHE A 120 -2.44 14.98 -6.05
CA PHE A 120 -0.99 15.01 -5.77
C PHE A 120 -0.67 15.21 -4.28
N GLU A 121 -1.54 15.91 -3.54
CA GLU A 121 -1.42 16.03 -2.09
C GLU A 121 -1.57 14.68 -1.39
N SER A 122 -2.55 13.88 -1.82
CA SER A 122 -2.70 12.50 -1.33
C SER A 122 -1.46 11.67 -1.66
N LEU A 123 -0.97 11.70 -2.90
CA LEU A 123 0.25 10.99 -3.29
C LEU A 123 1.44 11.37 -2.40
N ARG A 124 1.67 12.67 -2.16
CA ARG A 124 2.73 13.15 -1.26
C ARG A 124 2.55 12.64 0.17
N THR A 125 1.32 12.68 0.67
CA THR A 125 0.98 12.18 2.01
C THR A 125 1.23 10.68 2.12
N GLN A 126 0.94 9.92 1.07
CA GLN A 126 1.12 8.47 1.05
C GLN A 126 2.58 8.03 1.07
N VAL A 127 3.51 8.79 0.49
CA VAL A 127 4.95 8.49 0.66
C VAL A 127 5.32 8.53 2.15
N LYS A 128 4.89 9.57 2.87
CA LYS A 128 5.17 9.71 4.30
C LYS A 128 4.45 8.64 5.14
N ALA A 129 3.20 8.32 4.80
CA ALA A 129 2.44 7.28 5.47
C ALA A 129 3.09 5.90 5.32
N GLY A 130 3.50 5.55 4.08
CA GLY A 130 4.20 4.30 3.78
C GLY A 130 5.52 4.18 4.53
N LEU A 131 6.28 5.26 4.67
CA LEU A 131 7.52 5.25 5.47
C LEU A 131 7.25 5.06 6.96
N ASN A 132 6.25 5.76 7.52
CA ASN A 132 5.94 5.67 8.95
C ASN A 132 5.36 4.30 9.35
N ILE A 133 4.46 3.73 8.55
CA ILE A 133 3.89 2.41 8.85
C ILE A 133 4.94 1.30 8.70
N SER A 134 5.85 1.44 7.72
CA SER A 134 7.02 0.58 7.56
C SER A 134 7.91 0.63 8.80
N MET A 135 8.22 1.83 9.31
CA MET A 135 8.98 2.02 10.55
C MET A 135 8.21 1.56 11.81
N SER A 136 6.89 1.42 11.74
CA SER A 136 6.06 0.85 12.81
C SER A 136 6.05 -0.68 12.82
N GLY A 137 6.85 -1.33 11.97
CA GLY A 137 7.00 -2.78 11.93
C GLY A 137 6.01 -3.49 11.01
N ILE A 138 5.32 -2.77 10.12
CA ILE A 138 4.44 -3.35 9.09
C ILE A 138 5.15 -3.24 7.72
N PRO A 139 5.92 -4.26 7.29
CA PRO A 139 6.71 -4.19 6.07
C PRO A 139 5.88 -4.34 4.79
N TRP A 140 4.66 -4.88 4.89
CA TRP A 140 3.77 -5.11 3.77
C TRP A 140 2.74 -3.99 3.72
N TRP A 141 2.95 -3.05 2.81
CA TRP A 141 2.08 -1.90 2.64
C TRP A 141 1.91 -1.52 1.17
N ASN A 142 0.76 -0.95 0.83
CA ASN A 142 0.49 -0.34 -0.48
C ASN A 142 -0.51 0.81 -0.41
N THR A 143 -0.79 1.40 -1.57
CA THR A 143 -1.90 2.33 -1.77
C THR A 143 -2.81 1.81 -2.88
N ASP A 144 -3.92 2.50 -3.09
CA ASP A 144 -4.62 2.50 -4.38
C ASP A 144 -3.83 3.37 -5.37
N ILE A 145 -3.26 2.77 -6.42
CA ILE A 145 -2.57 3.57 -7.46
C ILE A 145 -3.57 4.50 -8.12
N GLY A 146 -3.32 5.81 -8.03
CA GLY A 146 -4.21 6.89 -8.47
C GLY A 146 -5.16 7.42 -7.38
N GLY A 147 -5.10 6.90 -6.16
CA GLY A 147 -6.07 7.20 -5.09
C GLY A 147 -7.39 6.46 -5.30
N PHE A 148 -8.31 6.58 -4.34
CA PHE A 148 -9.60 5.89 -4.38
C PHE A 148 -10.68 6.74 -5.04
N HIS A 149 -10.90 7.98 -4.57
CA HIS A 149 -12.03 8.81 -4.98
C HIS A 149 -11.69 9.91 -5.98
N GLY A 150 -12.56 10.11 -6.98
CA GLY A 150 -12.66 11.36 -7.73
C GLY A 150 -11.85 11.42 -9.02
N GLY A 151 -11.00 10.41 -9.29
CA GLY A 151 -10.21 10.29 -10.52
C GLY A 151 -11.05 10.03 -11.76
N ASP A 152 -10.89 10.85 -12.78
CA ASP A 152 -11.55 10.73 -14.09
C ASP A 152 -10.54 10.29 -15.15
N PRO A 153 -10.68 9.08 -15.74
CA PRO A 153 -9.79 8.59 -16.79
C PRO A 153 -9.69 9.49 -18.02
N GLU A 154 -10.64 10.41 -18.25
CA GLU A 154 -10.58 11.39 -19.34
C GLU A 154 -9.87 12.71 -19.00
N ASP A 155 -9.63 12.97 -17.72
CA ASP A 155 -8.93 14.17 -17.26
C ASP A 155 -7.40 14.02 -17.43
N PRO A 156 -6.73 14.87 -18.24
CA PRO A 156 -5.28 14.84 -18.40
C PRO A 156 -4.51 15.03 -17.09
N GLU A 157 -5.04 15.80 -16.13
CA GLU A 157 -4.41 15.98 -14.83
C GLU A 157 -4.43 14.68 -14.01
N PHE A 158 -5.56 13.97 -14.04
CA PHE A 158 -5.66 12.67 -13.40
C PHE A 158 -4.76 11.63 -14.08
N ARG A 159 -4.64 11.64 -15.41
CA ARG A 159 -3.71 10.76 -16.14
C ARG A 159 -2.25 11.01 -15.72
N GLU A 160 -1.85 12.28 -15.58
CA GLU A 160 -0.52 12.63 -15.06
C GLU A 160 -0.33 12.11 -13.62
N LEU A 161 -1.28 12.38 -12.72
CA LEU A 161 -1.25 11.89 -11.35
C LEU A 161 -1.13 10.35 -11.31
N LEU A 162 -1.94 9.65 -12.10
CA LEU A 162 -1.96 8.20 -12.17
C LEU A 162 -0.61 7.65 -12.61
N ILE A 163 0.03 8.22 -13.63
CA ILE A 163 1.37 7.83 -14.08
C ILE A 163 2.41 8.04 -12.96
N ARG A 164 2.38 9.19 -12.28
CA ARG A 164 3.28 9.46 -11.14
C ARG A 164 3.04 8.51 -9.98
N TRP A 165 1.78 8.09 -9.76
CA TRP A 165 1.43 7.13 -8.74
C TRP A 165 1.84 5.71 -9.13
N PHE A 166 1.72 5.31 -10.39
CA PHE A 166 2.24 4.04 -10.89
C PHE A 166 3.75 3.95 -10.69
N GLN A 167 4.46 5.03 -11.02
CA GLN A 167 5.91 5.15 -10.77
C GLN A 167 6.26 4.93 -9.31
N PHE A 168 5.52 5.56 -8.38
CA PHE A 168 5.66 5.29 -6.95
C PHE A 168 5.33 3.82 -6.61
N GLY A 169 4.24 3.28 -7.14
CA GLY A 169 3.75 1.93 -6.87
C GLY A 169 4.71 0.82 -7.30
N VAL A 170 5.51 1.02 -8.37
CA VAL A 170 6.58 0.08 -8.77
C VAL A 170 7.56 -0.15 -7.62
N PHE A 171 7.84 0.89 -6.84
CA PHE A 171 8.77 0.89 -5.71
C PHE A 171 8.08 0.90 -4.34
N SER A 172 6.80 0.50 -4.28
CA SER A 172 6.11 0.18 -3.04
C SER A 172 6.28 -1.32 -2.71
N PRO A 173 6.16 -1.74 -1.43
CA PRO A 173 6.26 -3.16 -1.07
C PRO A 173 5.33 -4.04 -1.91
N VAL A 174 4.08 -3.63 -2.11
CA VAL A 174 3.14 -4.23 -3.06
C VAL A 174 2.64 -3.18 -4.06
N MET A 175 2.60 -3.55 -5.34
CA MET A 175 2.06 -2.73 -6.43
C MET A 175 0.63 -3.17 -6.72
N ARG A 176 -0.36 -2.28 -6.47
CA ARG A 176 -1.80 -2.60 -6.63
C ARG A 176 -2.56 -1.43 -7.23
N LEU A 177 -3.22 -1.68 -8.35
CA LEU A 177 -4.14 -0.74 -9.00
C LEU A 177 -5.56 -0.96 -8.48
N HIS A 178 -6.18 0.09 -7.95
CA HIS A 178 -7.56 0.06 -7.46
C HIS A 178 -8.13 1.48 -7.38
N GLY A 179 -9.44 1.61 -7.36
CA GLY A 179 -10.14 2.84 -7.00
C GLY A 179 -11.54 2.96 -7.61
N HIS A 180 -12.29 3.94 -7.14
CA HIS A 180 -13.63 4.28 -7.62
C HIS A 180 -13.54 5.44 -8.63
N ARG A 181 -13.36 5.09 -9.91
CA ARG A 181 -13.18 6.06 -11.00
C ARG A 181 -14.48 6.69 -11.46
N LYS A 182 -14.40 7.90 -12.00
CA LYS A 182 -15.47 8.53 -12.77
C LYS A 182 -15.49 8.01 -14.22
N PRO A 183 -16.61 8.16 -14.95
CA PRO A 183 -17.94 8.35 -14.39
C PRO A 183 -18.39 7.08 -13.65
N ALA A 184 -19.00 7.24 -12.48
CA ALA A 184 -19.57 6.11 -11.74
C ALA A 184 -20.92 5.71 -12.35
N ILE A 185 -21.19 4.40 -12.43
CA ILE A 185 -22.45 3.83 -12.91
C ILE A 185 -23.10 3.09 -11.75
N GLY A 186 -24.04 3.75 -11.06
CA GLY A 186 -24.67 3.20 -9.86
C GLY A 186 -23.65 3.03 -8.73
N VAL A 187 -23.44 1.79 -8.28
CA VAL A 187 -22.48 1.45 -7.21
C VAL A 187 -21.07 1.13 -7.73
N THR A 188 -20.88 0.99 -9.04
CA THR A 188 -19.55 0.73 -9.63
C THR A 188 -18.91 2.01 -10.14
N GLY A 189 -17.59 2.12 -9.97
CA GLY A 189 -16.80 3.13 -10.66
C GLY A 189 -16.67 2.85 -12.16
N GLY A 190 -16.08 3.80 -12.88
CA GLY A 190 -15.66 3.66 -14.28
C GLY A 190 -14.46 2.71 -14.46
N PRO A 191 -14.03 2.49 -15.71
CA PRO A 191 -12.90 1.61 -16.04
C PRO A 191 -11.60 2.00 -15.33
N ASN A 192 -10.79 1.01 -14.97
CA ASN A 192 -9.55 1.24 -14.21
C ASN A 192 -8.41 0.29 -14.65
N GLU A 193 -8.48 -0.26 -15.85
CA GLU A 193 -7.42 -1.12 -16.40
C GLU A 193 -6.31 -0.26 -17.02
N ALA A 194 -5.12 -0.84 -17.23
CA ALA A 194 -3.97 -0.08 -17.77
C ALA A 194 -4.26 0.64 -19.10
N TRP A 195 -5.16 0.08 -19.92
CA TRP A 195 -5.58 0.64 -21.22
C TRP A 195 -6.70 1.68 -21.12
N SER A 196 -7.23 1.95 -19.93
CA SER A 196 -8.38 2.85 -19.72
C SER A 196 -8.00 4.34 -19.71
N PHE A 197 -6.72 4.69 -19.83
CA PHE A 197 -6.20 6.05 -19.57
C PHE A 197 -5.56 6.72 -20.79
N GLY A 198 -5.87 6.22 -21.99
CA GLY A 198 -5.30 6.68 -23.26
C GLY A 198 -3.94 6.07 -23.59
N GLU A 199 -3.54 6.18 -24.86
CA GLU A 199 -2.36 5.48 -25.43
C GLU A 199 -1.03 5.87 -24.77
N GLU A 200 -0.84 7.16 -24.44
CA GLU A 200 0.39 7.61 -23.79
C GLU A 200 0.56 6.99 -22.40
N ALA A 201 -0.50 7.04 -21.58
CA ALA A 201 -0.50 6.46 -20.25
C ALA A 201 -0.35 4.95 -20.31
N TYR A 202 -1.05 4.27 -21.24
CA TYR A 202 -0.92 2.83 -21.44
C TYR A 202 0.52 2.43 -21.73
N ARG A 203 1.19 3.08 -22.70
CA ARG A 203 2.60 2.81 -23.03
C ARG A 203 3.51 2.94 -21.82
N ILE A 204 3.34 3.99 -21.02
CA ILE A 204 4.15 4.23 -19.82
C ILE A 204 3.86 3.19 -18.74
N ILE A 205 2.59 2.90 -18.47
CA ILE A 205 2.16 1.91 -17.47
C ILE A 205 2.70 0.53 -17.82
N MET A 206 2.66 0.12 -19.09
CA MET A 206 3.21 -1.17 -19.51
C MET A 206 4.71 -1.29 -19.23
N GLY A 207 5.50 -0.25 -19.52
CA GLY A 207 6.93 -0.24 -19.15
C GLY A 207 7.16 -0.30 -17.64
N LEU A 208 6.29 0.31 -16.84
CA LEU A 208 6.35 0.23 -15.36
C LEU A 208 5.98 -1.16 -14.84
N LEU A 209 5.02 -1.84 -15.46
CA LEU A 209 4.69 -3.23 -15.14
C LEU A 209 5.86 -4.17 -15.47
N GLU A 210 6.50 -4.00 -16.62
CA GLU A 210 7.70 -4.76 -16.99
C GLU A 210 8.86 -4.51 -16.01
N LEU A 211 9.08 -3.26 -15.61
CA LEU A 211 10.07 -2.91 -14.59
C LEU A 211 9.75 -3.60 -13.24
N ARG A 212 8.49 -3.61 -12.81
CA ARG A 212 8.07 -4.32 -11.60
C ARG A 212 8.39 -5.80 -11.68
N GLU A 213 8.12 -6.43 -12.83
CA GLU A 213 8.43 -7.84 -13.06
C GLU A 213 9.95 -8.12 -13.02
N GLN A 214 10.77 -7.25 -13.61
CA GLN A 214 12.24 -7.33 -13.54
C GLN A 214 12.76 -7.20 -12.10
N LEU A 215 12.11 -6.38 -11.28
CA LEU A 215 12.46 -6.20 -9.87
C LEU A 215 11.97 -7.34 -8.97
N ARG A 216 11.10 -8.24 -9.43
CA ARG A 216 10.52 -9.31 -8.58
C ARG A 216 11.55 -10.13 -7.79
N PRO A 217 12.67 -10.60 -8.37
CA PRO A 217 13.67 -11.35 -7.61
C PRO A 217 14.23 -10.52 -6.45
N TYR A 218 14.59 -9.26 -6.70
CA TYR A 218 15.06 -8.33 -5.68
C TYR A 218 14.00 -8.07 -4.61
N ILE A 219 12.74 -7.83 -5.00
CA ILE A 219 11.64 -7.60 -4.06
C ILE A 219 11.44 -8.81 -3.15
N LEU A 220 11.49 -10.04 -3.70
CA LEU A 220 11.39 -11.26 -2.89
C LEU A 220 12.56 -11.39 -1.91
N ASP A 221 13.77 -11.01 -2.30
CA ASP A 221 14.92 -10.97 -1.38
C ASP A 221 14.71 -9.95 -0.26
N GLN A 222 14.18 -8.77 -0.55
CA GLN A 222 13.85 -7.76 0.47
C GLN A 222 12.69 -8.20 1.38
N MET A 223 11.70 -8.93 0.85
CA MET A 223 10.62 -9.52 1.66
C MET A 223 11.15 -10.62 2.59
N ARG A 224 12.13 -11.42 2.15
CA ARG A 224 12.83 -12.39 3.02
C ARG A 224 13.67 -11.70 4.09
N GLU A 225 14.37 -10.62 3.74
CA GLU A 225 15.09 -9.80 4.71
C GLU A 225 14.12 -9.28 5.78
N ALA A 226 12.99 -8.71 5.37
CA ALA A 226 11.94 -8.25 6.28
C ALA A 226 11.43 -9.37 7.20
N HIS A 227 11.24 -10.58 6.68
CA HIS A 227 10.84 -11.74 7.47
C HIS A 227 11.89 -12.14 8.54
N HIS A 228 13.18 -12.08 8.20
CA HIS A 228 14.25 -12.53 9.09
C HIS A 228 14.73 -11.48 10.09
N THR A 229 14.70 -10.20 9.71
CA THR A 229 15.33 -9.12 10.50
C THR A 229 14.34 -8.06 10.97
N GLY A 230 13.14 -8.01 10.39
CA GLY A 230 12.19 -6.92 10.60
C GLY A 230 12.52 -5.63 9.83
N ALA A 231 13.55 -5.63 8.98
CA ALA A 231 13.89 -4.47 8.16
C ALA A 231 12.74 -4.17 7.16
N PRO A 232 12.23 -2.93 7.06
CA PRO A 232 11.13 -2.66 6.15
C PRO A 232 11.55 -2.73 4.68
N VAL A 233 10.61 -3.04 3.77
CA VAL A 233 10.93 -3.06 2.33
C VAL A 233 11.04 -1.64 1.76
N MET A 234 10.18 -0.73 2.21
CA MET A 234 10.26 0.70 1.92
C MET A 234 10.69 1.42 3.19
N ARG A 235 11.85 2.08 3.20
CA ARG A 235 12.44 2.62 4.44
C ARG A 235 13.04 4.02 4.26
N PRO A 236 12.94 4.91 5.27
CA PRO A 236 13.56 6.23 5.22
C PRO A 236 15.07 6.15 5.00
N LEU A 237 15.67 7.17 4.40
CA LEU A 237 17.11 7.17 4.12
C LEU A 237 17.96 6.96 5.39
N PHE A 238 17.56 7.53 6.52
CA PHE A 238 18.28 7.37 7.79
C PHE A 238 18.34 5.92 8.28
N PHE A 239 17.50 5.01 7.78
CA PHE A 239 17.54 3.60 8.18
C PHE A 239 18.85 2.94 7.72
N ASP A 240 19.25 3.16 6.47
CA ASP A 240 20.48 2.58 5.91
C ASP A 240 21.69 3.52 6.07
N PHE A 241 21.46 4.80 6.36
CA PHE A 241 22.50 5.84 6.49
C PHE A 241 22.32 6.65 7.79
N PRO A 242 22.38 6.01 8.99
CA PRO A 242 22.15 6.70 10.26
C PRO A 242 23.23 7.71 10.62
N ASP A 243 24.45 7.54 10.09
CA ASP A 243 25.59 8.43 10.34
C ASP A 243 25.61 9.67 9.42
N ASP A 244 24.70 9.74 8.44
CA ASP A 244 24.55 10.88 7.53
C ASP A 244 23.38 11.76 8.00
N GLU A 245 23.68 12.85 8.70
CA GLU A 245 22.66 13.78 9.23
C GLU A 245 21.71 14.32 8.15
N GLN A 246 22.14 14.38 6.89
CA GLN A 246 21.29 14.84 5.81
C GLN A 246 20.20 13.82 5.46
N CYS A 247 20.39 12.53 5.75
CA CYS A 247 19.41 11.47 5.50
C CYS A 247 18.17 11.54 6.41
N TYR A 248 18.18 12.40 7.44
CA TYR A 248 17.02 12.65 8.31
C TYR A 248 16.07 13.72 7.76
N LYS A 249 16.45 14.48 6.73
CA LYS A 249 15.67 15.63 6.23
C LYS A 249 14.69 15.28 5.09
N PRO A 250 15.05 14.46 4.08
CA PRO A 250 14.14 14.15 2.99
C PRO A 250 12.95 13.32 3.46
N GLU A 251 11.75 13.83 3.19
CA GLU A 251 10.47 13.12 3.41
C GLU A 251 9.87 12.58 2.10
N ASP A 252 10.53 12.86 0.97
CA ASP A 252 10.10 12.56 -0.39
C ASP A 252 11.15 11.72 -1.18
N GLN A 253 12.05 11.09 -0.44
CA GLN A 253 13.05 10.14 -0.89
C GLN A 253 13.11 8.96 0.08
N TYR A 254 13.37 7.77 -0.43
CA TYR A 254 13.46 6.59 0.41
C TYR A 254 14.33 5.51 -0.23
N MET A 255 14.73 4.55 0.59
CA MET A 255 15.35 3.31 0.15
C MET A 255 14.26 2.26 -0.07
N PHE A 256 14.23 1.67 -1.26
CA PHE A 256 13.44 0.50 -1.59
C PHE A 256 14.35 -0.73 -1.48
N GLY A 257 14.34 -1.33 -0.29
CA GLY A 257 15.35 -2.29 0.15
C GLY A 257 16.73 -1.66 0.29
N SER A 258 17.76 -2.49 0.44
CA SER A 258 19.13 -2.01 0.73
C SER A 258 19.89 -1.41 -0.46
N GLN A 259 19.41 -1.59 -1.71
CA GLN A 259 20.20 -1.30 -2.92
C GLN A 259 19.60 -0.24 -3.86
N ILE A 260 18.33 0.15 -3.68
CA ILE A 260 17.64 1.08 -4.59
C ILE A 260 17.18 2.30 -3.81
N MET A 261 17.61 3.49 -4.21
CA MET A 261 17.07 4.75 -3.71
C MET A 261 16.08 5.33 -4.71
N VAL A 262 14.92 5.81 -4.24
CA VAL A 262 13.83 6.29 -5.08
C VAL A 262 13.45 7.72 -4.69
N ALA A 263 13.16 8.55 -5.69
CA ALA A 263 12.75 9.95 -5.50
C ALA A 263 11.52 10.29 -6.38
N PRO A 264 10.29 9.93 -5.96
CA PRO A 264 9.09 10.08 -6.78
C PRO A 264 8.76 11.53 -7.14
N VAL A 265 8.11 11.81 -8.27
CA VAL A 265 7.62 13.17 -8.55
C VAL A 265 6.25 13.37 -7.89
N LEU A 266 6.19 14.29 -6.91
CA LEU A 266 5.02 14.48 -6.02
C LEU A 266 4.24 15.77 -6.31
N GLU A 267 4.51 16.41 -7.45
CA GLU A 267 3.88 17.67 -7.84
C GLU A 267 3.48 17.61 -9.31
N LYS A 268 2.31 18.19 -9.59
CA LYS A 268 1.79 18.38 -10.94
C LYS A 268 2.79 19.15 -11.81
N GLU A 269 2.90 18.76 -13.07
CA GLU A 269 3.70 19.39 -14.14
C GLU A 269 5.22 19.40 -13.89
N LYS A 270 5.73 18.89 -12.77
CA LYS A 270 7.18 18.81 -12.54
C LYS A 270 7.80 17.78 -13.48
N ARG A 271 8.94 18.17 -14.07
CA ARG A 271 9.74 17.34 -15.00
C ARG A 271 11.22 17.26 -14.61
N SER A 272 11.56 17.78 -13.44
CA SER A 272 12.87 17.63 -12.79
C SER A 272 12.69 17.87 -11.28
N ARG A 273 13.63 17.38 -10.46
CA ARG A 273 13.65 17.64 -9.02
C ARG A 273 15.06 17.61 -8.46
N SER A 274 15.23 18.18 -7.27
CA SER A 274 16.45 18.02 -6.47
C SER A 274 16.40 16.68 -5.73
N VAL A 275 17.53 15.98 -5.68
CA VAL A 275 17.69 14.68 -5.03
C VAL A 275 18.99 14.67 -4.22
N TYR A 276 18.90 14.30 -2.95
CA TYR A 276 20.06 14.02 -2.12
C TYR A 276 20.55 12.60 -2.33
N LEU A 277 21.84 12.43 -2.59
CA LEU A 277 22.49 11.13 -2.66
C LEU A 277 23.21 10.88 -1.33
N PRO A 278 22.81 9.89 -0.51
CA PRO A 278 23.46 9.59 0.77
C PRO A 278 24.97 9.38 0.67
N ALA A 279 25.70 9.86 1.67
CA ALA A 279 27.15 9.65 1.78
C ALA A 279 27.51 8.17 2.00
N GLY A 280 28.80 7.84 1.85
CA GLY A 280 29.31 6.48 2.11
C GLY A 280 29.09 5.47 0.98
N SER A 281 28.47 5.86 -0.14
CA SER A 281 28.33 5.01 -1.33
C SER A 281 28.39 5.82 -2.62
N LYS A 282 28.56 5.14 -3.75
CA LYS A 282 28.31 5.73 -5.06
C LYS A 282 26.90 5.37 -5.50
N TRP A 283 26.34 6.20 -6.39
CA TRP A 283 24.96 6.05 -6.83
C TRP A 283 24.91 6.10 -8.34
N ARG A 284 24.48 5.00 -8.96
CA ARG A 284 24.26 4.92 -10.40
C ARG A 284 22.81 5.26 -10.70
N GLU A 285 22.59 6.37 -11.40
CA GLU A 285 21.26 6.71 -11.91
C GLU A 285 20.79 5.63 -12.89
N ALA A 286 19.63 5.03 -12.61
CA ALA A 286 19.16 3.91 -13.41
C ALA A 286 18.78 4.32 -14.85
N ASN A 287 18.34 5.57 -15.03
CA ASN A 287 17.84 6.08 -16.30
C ASN A 287 18.96 6.49 -17.27
N THR A 288 20.12 6.90 -16.76
CA THR A 288 21.24 7.42 -17.57
C THR A 288 22.50 6.56 -17.49
N GLY A 289 22.61 5.71 -16.46
CA GLY A 289 23.83 5.00 -16.11
C GLY A 289 24.92 5.88 -15.49
N THR A 290 24.65 7.17 -15.29
CA THR A 290 25.62 8.10 -14.70
C THR A 290 25.89 7.74 -13.24
N VAL A 291 27.16 7.66 -12.87
CA VAL A 291 27.59 7.39 -11.50
C VAL A 291 27.94 8.68 -10.80
N HIS A 292 27.30 8.92 -9.67
CA HIS A 292 27.51 10.07 -8.81
C HIS A 292 28.17 9.64 -7.49
N ARG A 293 28.97 10.54 -6.91
CA ARG A 293 29.40 10.39 -5.52
C ARG A 293 28.22 10.64 -4.58
N GLY A 294 28.20 9.96 -3.42
CA GLY A 294 27.31 10.30 -2.32
C GLY A 294 27.68 11.60 -1.60
N GLY A 295 26.82 12.02 -0.67
CA GLY A 295 26.97 13.22 0.17
C GLY A 295 26.59 14.53 -0.53
N VAL A 296 25.83 14.48 -1.63
CA VAL A 296 25.57 15.65 -2.49
C VAL A 296 24.11 15.75 -2.90
N TRP A 297 23.67 16.98 -3.12
CA TRP A 297 22.42 17.26 -3.83
C TRP A 297 22.69 17.40 -5.33
N ILE A 298 21.85 16.78 -6.14
CA ILE A 298 21.88 16.89 -7.60
C ILE A 298 20.50 17.25 -8.14
N GLN A 299 20.46 17.97 -9.26
CA GLN A 299 19.23 18.17 -10.03
C GLN A 299 19.11 17.04 -11.04
N VAL A 300 17.98 16.33 -11.05
CA VAL A 300 17.73 15.19 -11.93
C VAL A 300 16.56 15.46 -12.85
N ASN A 301 16.64 14.95 -14.08
CA ASN A 301 15.52 14.97 -15.00
C ASN A 301 14.48 13.94 -14.55
N ALA A 302 13.21 14.30 -14.68
CA ALA A 302 12.09 13.45 -14.32
C ALA A 302 10.92 13.66 -15.30
N PRO A 303 11.11 13.42 -16.62
CA PRO A 303 10.03 13.50 -17.58
C PRO A 303 8.85 12.58 -17.20
N LEU A 304 7.68 12.75 -17.84
CA LEU A 304 6.47 12.06 -17.42
C LEU A 304 6.63 10.53 -17.39
N ASP A 305 7.38 9.97 -18.33
CA ASP A 305 7.64 8.55 -18.47
C ASP A 305 8.81 8.01 -17.63
N MET A 306 9.37 8.84 -16.74
CA MET A 306 10.54 8.49 -15.95
C MET A 306 10.38 8.89 -14.48
N ILE A 307 10.71 7.94 -13.60
CA ILE A 307 10.92 8.19 -12.18
C ILE A 307 12.42 8.20 -11.88
N PRO A 308 12.93 9.18 -11.10
CA PRO A 308 14.31 9.13 -10.62
C PRO A 308 14.50 8.02 -9.58
N TYR A 309 15.37 7.07 -9.88
CA TYR A 309 15.85 6.07 -8.93
C TYR A 309 17.30 5.67 -9.23
N PHE A 310 18.00 5.22 -8.21
CA PHE A 310 19.45 5.03 -8.20
C PHE A 310 19.80 3.68 -7.59
N TYR A 311 20.75 2.99 -8.22
CA TYR A 311 21.36 1.80 -7.65
C TYR A 311 22.56 2.20 -6.80
N ARG A 312 22.65 1.61 -5.61
CA ARG A 312 23.84 1.71 -4.75
C ARG A 312 25.00 0.93 -5.40
N GLU A 313 26.19 1.54 -5.38
CA GLU A 313 27.47 0.93 -5.76
C GLU A 313 28.47 0.99 -4.59
#